data_AF-A0A4Q0QNH1-F1
#
_entry.id   AF-A0A4Q0QNH1-F1
#
_cell.length_a   1.000
_cell.length_b   1.000
_cell.length_c   1.000
_cell.angle_alpha   90.00
_cell.angle_beta   90.00
_cell.angle_gamma   90.00
#
_symmetry.space_group_name_H-M   'P 1'
#
loop_
_entity.id
_entity.type
_entity.pdbx_description
1 polymer ?
#
loop_
_entity_poly.entity_id
_entity_poly.type
_entity_poly.pdbx_seq_one_letter_code
_entity_poly.pdbx_strand_id
1 'polypeptide(L)' 'MLSHELSPEQSRFLVRRGTTGWMVYDRERKGPALLKDHSLAEKLSKERAEQLRQGLVDGSINCWP' A
#
# COMPACT_ATOMS: atom_id res chain seq x y z
N MET A 1 -2.30 -16.06 -23.65
CA MET A 1 -2.07 -15.92 -22.19
C MET A 1 -1.95 -14.43 -21.91
N LEU A 2 -2.96 -13.81 -21.31
CA LEU A 2 -2.91 -12.40 -20.92
C LEU A 2 -1.94 -12.26 -19.74
N SER A 3 -0.73 -11.77 -20.01
CA SER A 3 0.12 -11.16 -18.99
C SER A 3 -0.63 -9.92 -18.50
N HIS A 4 -1.34 -10.04 -17.38
CA HIS A 4 -1.83 -8.90 -16.62
C HIS A 4 -0.59 -8.20 -16.04
N GLU A 5 0.07 -7.36 -16.84
CA GLU A 5 1.04 -6.43 -16.31
C GLU A 5 0.27 -5.51 -15.37
N LEU A 6 0.49 -5.69 -14.07
CA LEU A 6 -0.08 -4.82 -13.05
C LEU A 6 0.34 -3.38 -13.37
N SER A 7 -0.58 -2.43 -13.22
CA SER A 7 -0.24 -1.02 -13.41
C SER A 7 0.96 -0.65 -12.53
N PRO A 8 1.73 0.41 -12.83
CA PRO A 8 2.81 0.86 -11.95
C PRO A 8 2.34 1.02 -10.49
N GLU A 9 1.12 1.52 -10.24
CA GLU A 9 0.54 1.58 -8.87
C GLU A 9 0.19 0.19 -8.33
N GLN A 10 -0.40 -0.66 -9.20
CA GLN A 10 -0.46 -2.13 -9.15
C GLN A 10 0.74 -2.78 -8.45
N SER A 11 1.89 -2.45 -8.99
CA SER A 11 3.18 -3.03 -8.67
C SER A 11 3.86 -2.35 -7.48
N ARG A 12 3.50 -1.09 -7.15
CA ARG A 12 4.14 -0.30 -6.09
C ARG A 12 3.67 -0.71 -4.69
N PHE A 13 2.37 -0.94 -4.50
CA PHE A 13 1.80 -1.14 -3.17
C PHE A 13 1.42 -2.60 -2.89
N LEU A 14 1.89 -3.13 -1.76
CA LEU A 14 1.64 -4.50 -1.32
C LEU A 14 1.10 -4.53 0.10
N VAL A 15 0.19 -5.45 0.40
CA VAL A 15 -0.15 -5.76 1.80
C VAL A 15 0.88 -6.75 2.36
N ARG A 16 1.51 -6.41 3.49
CA ARG A 16 2.50 -7.25 4.17
C ARG A 16 2.22 -7.32 5.67
N ARG A 17 2.53 -8.47 6.29
CA ARG A 17 2.51 -8.62 7.75
C ARG A 17 3.83 -8.11 8.34
N GLY A 18 3.74 -7.17 9.27
CA GLY A 18 4.85 -6.71 10.12
C GLY A 18 4.84 -7.37 11.50
N THR A 19 5.66 -6.87 12.41
CA THR A 19 5.78 -7.37 13.80
C THR A 19 4.57 -7.03 14.67
N THR A 20 3.95 -5.87 14.46
CA THR A 20 2.86 -5.35 15.31
C THR A 20 1.51 -5.27 14.59
N GLY A 21 1.39 -5.83 13.38
CA GLY A 21 0.16 -5.77 12.57
C GLY A 21 0.44 -5.89 11.08
N TRP A 22 -0.50 -5.45 10.26
CA TRP A 22 -0.37 -5.38 8.81
C TRP A 22 0.03 -3.97 8.36
N MET A 23 0.58 -3.87 7.16
CA MET A 23 0.95 -2.61 6.54
C MET A 23 0.68 -2.63 5.04
N VAL A 24 0.53 -1.44 4.45
CA VAL A 24 0.73 -1.26 3.02
C VAL A 24 2.20 -0.91 2.79
N TYR A 25 2.96 -1.86 2.26
CA TYR A 25 4.35 -1.69 1.88
C TYR A 25 4.43 -0.96 0.54
N ASP A 26 5.17 0.13 0.54
CA ASP A 26 5.54 0.91 -0.63
C ASP A 26 6.91 0.44 -1.11
N ARG A 27 6.96 -0.17 -2.30
CA ARG A 27 8.20 -0.68 -2.88
C ARG A 27 9.21 0.42 -3.20
N GLU A 28 8.77 1.63 -3.52
CA GLU A 28 9.68 2.75 -3.81
C GLU A 28 10.37 3.23 -2.54
N ARG A 29 9.62 3.38 -1.44
CA ARG A 29 10.14 3.81 -0.14
C ARG A 29 10.79 2.69 0.67
N LYS A 30 10.60 1.44 0.25
CA LYS A 30 11.09 0.23 0.93
C LYS A 30 10.60 0.13 2.39
N GLY A 31 9.37 0.55 2.65
CA GLY A 31 8.77 0.60 3.98
C GLY A 31 7.26 0.78 3.93
N PRO A 32 6.58 1.04 5.06
CA PRO A 32 5.16 1.39 5.06
C PRO A 32 4.91 2.65 4.24
N ALA A 33 3.88 2.70 3.41
CA ALA A 33 3.47 3.88 2.65
C ALA A 33 3.25 5.08 3.58
N LEU A 34 3.70 6.26 3.16
CA LEU A 34 3.52 7.51 3.92
C LEU A 34 2.35 8.25 3.31
N LEU A 35 1.24 8.24 4.01
CA LEU A 35 0.00 8.86 3.57
C LEU A 35 0.13 10.39 3.59
N LYS A 36 -0.74 11.09 2.86
CA LYS A 36 -0.71 12.57 2.79
C LYS A 36 -0.87 13.25 4.14
N ASP A 37 -1.51 12.60 5.11
CA ASP A 37 -1.67 13.08 6.49
C ASP A 37 -0.42 12.88 7.36
N HIS A 38 0.72 12.52 6.76
CA HIS A 38 2.00 12.21 7.41
C HIS A 38 1.99 10.95 8.28
N SER A 39 0.94 10.13 8.22
CA SER A 39 0.90 8.84 8.90
C SER A 39 1.51 7.71 8.05
N LEU A 40 2.11 6.73 8.73
CA LEU A 40 2.56 5.49 8.09
C LEU A 40 1.41 4.49 8.04
N ALA A 41 1.24 3.83 6.90
CA ALA A 41 0.25 2.77 6.70
C ALA A 41 0.70 1.44 7.35
N GLU A 42 0.89 1.44 8.67
CA GLU A 42 1.33 0.29 9.48
C GLU A 42 0.43 0.08 10.72
N LYS A 43 0.67 -1.01 11.47
CA LYS A 43 -0.10 -1.38 12.68
C LYS A 43 -1.60 -1.54 12.38
N LEU A 44 -1.93 -1.98 11.18
CA LEU A 44 -3.30 -2.14 10.70
C LEU A 44 -3.83 -3.55 10.95
N SER A 45 -5.14 -3.70 10.93
CA SER A 45 -5.75 -4.99 10.60
C SER A 45 -5.49 -5.33 9.13
N LYS A 46 -5.62 -6.62 8.76
CA LYS A 46 -5.44 -7.04 7.37
C LYS A 46 -6.46 -6.36 6.46
N GLU A 47 -7.71 -6.31 6.89
CA GLU A 47 -8.82 -5.71 6.14
C GLU A 47 -8.56 -4.24 5.87
N ARG A 48 -8.07 -3.51 6.87
CA ARG A 48 -7.75 -2.08 6.70
C ARG A 48 -6.56 -1.86 5.77
N ALA A 49 -5.55 -2.75 5.82
CA ALA A 49 -4.42 -2.69 4.90
C ALA A 49 -4.85 -2.93 3.44
N GLU A 50 -5.74 -3.90 3.19
CA GLU A 50 -6.28 -4.15 1.85
C GLU A 50 -7.11 -2.97 1.33
N GLN A 51 -7.97 -2.39 2.17
CA GLN A 51 -8.75 -1.19 1.81
C GLN A 51 -7.83 -0.01 1.44
N LEU A 52 -6.79 0.23 2.22
CA LEU A 52 -5.83 1.30 1.94
C LEU A 52 -5.04 1.03 0.66
N ARG A 53 -4.58 -0.21 0.44
CA ARG A 53 -3.90 -0.60 -0.80
C ARG A 53 -4.80 -0.35 -2.01
N GLN A 54 -6.07 -0.77 -1.95
CA GLN A 54 -7.02 -0.55 -3.04
C GLN A 54 -7.22 0.95 -3.30
N GLY A 55 -7.35 1.74 -2.23
CA GLY A 55 -7.48 3.19 -2.36
C GLY A 55 -6.26 3.87 -2.99
N LEU A 56 -5.04 3.42 -2.69
CA LEU A 56 -3.80 3.90 -3.28
C LEU A 56 -3.65 3.50 -4.76
N VAL A 57 -4.07 2.28 -5.09
CA VAL A 57 -4.09 1.75 -6.46
C VAL A 57 -5.09 2.49 -7.33
N ASP A 58 -6.29 2.76 -6.81
CA ASP A 58 -7.37 3.44 -7.55
C ASP A 58 -7.22 4.97 -7.52
N GLY A 59 -6.18 5.51 -6.86
CA GLY A 59 -5.91 6.94 -6.74
C GLY A 59 -6.85 7.72 -5.80
N SER A 60 -7.79 7.04 -5.14
CA SER A 60 -8.70 7.67 -4.15
C SER A 60 -7.97 8.06 -2.86
N ILE A 61 -6.83 7.41 -2.57
CA ILE A 61 -5.91 7.75 -1.51
C ILE A 61 -4.59 8.16 -2.15
N ASN A 62 -4.00 9.23 -1.64
CA ASN A 62 -2.70 9.68 -2.09
C ASN A 62 -1.65 9.43 -1.00
N CYS A 63 -0.45 9.07 -1.41
CA CYS A 63 0.73 9.01 -0.56
C CYS A 63 1.80 9.98 -1.06
N TRP A 64 2.75 10.29 -0.18
CA TRP A 64 3.98 10.92 -0.59
C TRP A 64 4.85 9.93 -1.37
N PRO A 65 5.63 10.40 -2.36
CA PRO A 65 6.54 9.56 -3.13
C PRO A 65 7.56 8.85 -2.24
#